data_AF-A0AAW1TTQ8-F1
#
_entry.id   AF-A0AAW1TTQ8-F1
#
_cell.length_a   1.000
_cell.length_b   1.000
_cell.length_c   1.000
_cell.angle_alpha   90.00
_cell.angle_beta   90.00
_cell.angle_gamma   90.00
#
_symmetry.space_group_name_H-M   'P 1'
#
loop_
_entity.id
_entity.type
_entity.pdbx_description
1 polymer ?
#
loop_
_entity_poly.entity_id
_entity_poly.type
_entity_poly.pdbx_seq_one_letter_code
_entity_poly.pdbx_strand_id
1 'polypeptide(L)'
;MVCGKEFRSSLRKPLSEVPKSAGKRIVPAFSVQSRQNGTRVAPPPSCYALQARPPPENLFRYRYFRGDFPIALETKGISWKTDISKLDFHFYLPMFFEGLTETEHPTRQLLPVLNMFKNCNVNCGDEIDYTQTRGENVSDLINETLELMERTGGEDAFINIKYLVPTYESCLLN
;
A
#
# COMPACT_ATOMS: atom_id res chain seq x y z
N MET A 1 15.93 -46.00 24.73
CA MET A 1 15.04 -45.37 23.74
C MET A 1 14.07 -44.50 24.54
N VAL A 2 14.23 -43.16 24.52
CA VAL A 2 13.38 -42.27 25.34
C VAL A 2 11.98 -42.26 24.73
N CYS A 3 10.95 -42.51 25.55
CA CYS A 3 9.58 -42.51 25.06
C CYS A 3 9.21 -41.10 24.57
N GLY A 4 8.49 -40.97 23.45
CA GLY A 4 8.12 -39.66 22.88
C GLY A 4 7.30 -38.76 23.83
N LYS A 5 6.75 -39.31 24.90
CA LYS A 5 6.11 -38.57 26.01
C LYS A 5 7.14 -37.94 26.96
N GLU A 6 8.21 -38.66 27.27
CA GLU A 6 9.31 -38.19 28.15
C GLU A 6 10.15 -37.11 27.47
N PHE A 7 10.36 -37.23 26.16
CA PHE A 7 11.01 -36.17 25.39
C PHE A 7 10.19 -34.87 25.41
N ARG A 8 8.86 -34.95 25.27
CA ARG A 8 8.01 -33.75 25.31
C ARG A 8 7.94 -33.10 26.70
N SER A 9 8.04 -33.90 27.76
CA SER A 9 8.04 -33.37 29.13
C SER A 9 9.38 -32.74 29.52
N SER A 10 10.50 -33.25 29.00
CA SER A 10 11.82 -32.66 29.23
C SER A 10 11.96 -31.26 28.61
N LEU A 11 11.33 -31.02 27.46
CA LEU A 11 11.35 -29.72 26.77
C LEU A 11 10.68 -28.57 27.54
N ARG A 12 9.79 -28.87 28.50
CA ARG A 12 9.12 -27.84 29.32
C ARG A 12 9.99 -27.33 30.47
N LYS A 13 11.05 -28.07 30.81
CA LYS A 13 11.96 -27.70 31.91
C LYS A 13 12.89 -26.58 31.45
N PRO A 14 13.13 -25.56 32.30
CA PRO A 14 14.13 -24.54 32.02
C PRO A 14 15.53 -25.16 32.00
N LEU A 15 16.44 -24.59 31.20
CA LEU A 15 17.85 -24.97 31.19
C LEU A 15 18.48 -24.71 32.57
N SER A 16 19.36 -25.61 33.00
CA SER A 16 19.99 -25.59 34.34
C SER A 16 20.80 -24.32 34.61
N GLU A 17 21.29 -23.66 33.57
CA GLU A 17 22.17 -22.47 33.66
C GLU A 17 21.41 -21.15 33.73
N VAL A 18 20.07 -21.16 33.67
CA VAL A 18 19.29 -19.93 33.53
C VAL A 18 18.95 -19.34 34.90
N PRO A 19 19.33 -18.08 35.19
CA PRO A 19 19.00 -17.43 36.45
C PRO A 19 17.48 -17.30 36.61
N LYS A 20 17.00 -17.59 37.83
CA LYS A 20 15.58 -17.47 38.19
C LYS A 20 15.20 -15.99 38.33
N SER A 21 14.96 -15.32 37.21
CA SER A 21 14.43 -13.96 37.17
C SER A 21 12.94 -13.95 37.57
N ALA A 22 12.51 -12.87 38.23
CA ALA A 22 11.10 -12.65 38.59
C ALA A 22 10.18 -12.46 37.36
N GLY A 23 10.75 -12.11 36.20
CA GLY A 23 10.01 -11.88 34.95
C GLY A 23 10.06 -13.05 33.97
N LYS A 24 9.04 -13.15 33.09
CA LYS A 24 9.05 -14.13 32.00
C LYS A 24 10.14 -13.80 30.98
N ARG A 25 11.02 -14.76 30.67
CA ARG A 25 12.15 -14.60 29.74
C ARG A 25 11.67 -14.45 28.29
N ILE A 26 12.16 -13.45 27.56
CA ILE A 26 11.87 -13.29 26.13
C ILE A 26 12.72 -14.27 25.32
N VAL A 27 12.09 -15.01 24.40
CA VAL A 27 12.74 -16.04 23.56
C VAL A 27 12.32 -15.91 22.10
N PRO A 28 13.16 -16.33 21.13
CA PRO A 28 12.77 -16.32 19.72
C PRO A 28 11.60 -17.28 19.45
N ALA A 29 10.75 -16.90 18.49
CA ALA A 29 9.66 -17.74 18.03
C ALA A 29 10.18 -19.06 17.42
N PHE A 30 9.36 -20.10 17.49
CA PHE A 30 9.65 -21.43 16.95
C PHE A 30 10.93 -22.10 17.49
N SER A 31 11.44 -21.65 18.64
CA SER A 31 12.62 -22.22 19.29
C SER A 31 12.24 -23.27 20.34
N VAL A 32 13.17 -24.16 20.70
CA VAL A 32 12.95 -25.10 21.82
C VAL A 32 12.66 -24.36 23.13
N GLN A 33 13.23 -23.16 23.29
CA GLN A 33 13.05 -22.30 24.45
C GLN A 33 11.61 -21.75 24.55
N SER A 34 10.91 -21.55 23.43
CA SER A 34 9.50 -21.12 23.46
C SER A 34 8.54 -22.17 24.03
N ARG A 35 9.00 -23.42 24.17
CA ARG A 35 8.25 -24.52 24.80
C ARG A 35 8.54 -24.65 26.30
N GLN A 36 9.49 -23.88 26.84
CA GLN A 36 9.87 -23.90 28.25
C GLN A 36 8.93 -23.03 29.07
N ASN A 37 8.62 -23.47 30.29
CA ASN A 37 7.82 -22.70 31.23
C ASN A 37 8.52 -21.39 31.63
N GLY A 38 7.74 -20.32 31.86
CA GLY A 38 8.30 -19.03 32.28
C GLY A 38 8.94 -18.22 31.15
N THR A 39 8.69 -18.57 29.89
CA THR A 39 9.13 -17.80 28.71
C THR A 39 7.97 -17.04 28.05
N ARG A 40 8.29 -15.97 27.32
CA ARG A 40 7.41 -15.23 26.41
C ARG A 40 8.09 -15.16 25.05
N VAL A 41 7.36 -15.50 24.00
CA VAL A 41 7.87 -15.36 22.64
C VAL A 41 7.93 -13.88 22.28
N ALA A 42 9.05 -13.44 21.68
CA ALA A 42 9.15 -12.09 21.13
C ALA A 42 8.06 -11.89 20.05
N PRO A 43 7.32 -10.77 20.07
CA PRO A 43 6.36 -10.49 19.02
C PRO A 43 7.07 -10.39 17.66
N PRO A 44 6.37 -10.67 16.54
CA PRO A 44 6.93 -10.42 15.23
C PRO A 44 7.33 -8.95 15.08
N PRO A 45 8.37 -8.64 14.29
CA PRO A 45 8.70 -7.25 13.98
C PRO A 45 7.50 -6.55 13.35
N SER A 46 7.26 -5.30 13.72
CA SER A 46 6.23 -4.49 13.07
C SER A 46 6.53 -4.40 11.58
N CYS A 47 5.57 -4.76 10.74
CA CYS A 47 5.75 -4.75 9.28
C CYS A 47 5.60 -3.37 8.65
N TYR A 48 5.33 -2.32 9.45
CA TYR A 48 5.18 -0.92 9.02
C TYR A 48 4.39 -0.75 7.71
N ALA A 49 3.45 -1.65 7.43
CA ALA A 49 2.82 -1.76 6.11
C ALA A 49 2.07 -0.47 5.75
N LEU A 50 1.45 0.17 6.75
CA LEU A 50 0.67 1.40 6.59
C LEU A 50 1.46 2.68 6.89
N GLN A 51 2.75 2.60 7.18
CA GLN A 51 3.54 3.78 7.49
C GLN A 51 3.84 4.56 6.20
N ALA A 52 3.50 5.86 6.19
CA ALA A 52 3.84 6.76 5.09
C ALA A 52 5.36 6.81 4.91
N ARG A 53 5.81 6.65 3.65
CA ARG A 53 7.23 6.75 3.28
C ARG A 53 7.50 8.14 2.70
N PRO A 54 8.67 8.74 2.97
CA PRO A 54 9.04 9.98 2.31
C PRO A 54 9.11 9.74 0.80
N PRO A 55 8.63 10.70 -0.02
CA PRO A 55 8.75 10.59 -1.46
C PRO A 55 10.24 10.57 -1.86
N PRO A 56 10.61 9.82 -2.92
CA PRO A 56 11.95 9.91 -3.49
C PRO A 56 12.23 11.32 -4.01
N GLU A 57 13.49 11.72 -4.03
CA GLU A 57 13.90 12.93 -4.74
C GLU A 57 13.50 12.80 -6.22
N ASN A 58 12.65 13.69 -6.70
CA ASN A 58 12.20 13.69 -8.09
C ASN A 58 12.89 14.83 -8.87
N LEU A 59 13.16 14.55 -10.14
CA LEU A 59 13.68 15.50 -11.11
C LEU A 59 12.58 16.37 -11.70
N PHE A 60 11.31 16.05 -11.44
CA PHE A 60 10.15 16.77 -11.97
C PHE A 60 10.23 18.27 -11.66
N ARG A 61 10.47 18.62 -10.39
CA ARG A 61 10.56 20.02 -9.95
C ARG A 61 11.70 20.77 -10.66
N TYR A 62 12.86 20.14 -10.75
CA TYR A 62 14.03 20.70 -11.45
C TYR A 62 13.74 20.93 -12.94
N ARG A 63 13.17 19.93 -13.63
CA ARG A 63 12.81 20.01 -15.05
C ARG A 63 11.71 21.03 -15.33
N TYR A 64 10.75 21.19 -14.40
CA TYR A 64 9.71 22.20 -14.48
C TYR A 64 10.27 23.62 -14.40
N PHE A 65 11.11 23.91 -13.40
CA PHE A 65 11.77 25.23 -13.29
C PHE A 65 12.73 25.52 -14.45
N ARG A 66 13.35 24.47 -15.01
CA ARG A 66 14.20 24.58 -16.20
C ARG A 66 13.40 24.85 -17.48
N GLY A 67 12.10 24.55 -17.48
CA GLY A 67 11.22 24.74 -18.63
C GLY A 67 11.26 23.60 -19.65
N ASP A 68 11.68 22.41 -19.25
CA ASP A 68 11.80 21.24 -20.12
C ASP A 68 10.42 20.67 -20.53
N PHE A 69 9.35 21.05 -19.82
CA PHE A 69 8.00 20.60 -20.11
C PHE A 69 7.30 21.48 -21.17
N PRO A 70 6.51 20.86 -22.07
CA PRO A 70 5.78 21.52 -23.14
C PRO A 70 4.47 22.15 -22.62
N ILE A 71 4.46 22.63 -21.37
CA ILE A 71 3.30 23.21 -20.70
C ILE A 71 3.63 24.61 -20.18
N ALA A 72 2.60 25.44 -20.06
CA ALA A 72 2.64 26.73 -19.40
C ALA A 72 1.47 26.85 -18.42
N LEU A 73 1.72 27.54 -17.31
CA LEU A 73 0.69 27.87 -16.33
C LEU A 73 0.04 29.20 -16.73
N GLU A 74 -1.27 29.20 -16.95
CA GLU A 74 -2.08 30.38 -17.20
C GLU A 74 -2.99 30.66 -16.01
N THR A 75 -3.57 31.86 -15.95
CA THR A 75 -4.44 32.29 -14.84
C THR A 75 -5.69 31.43 -14.67
N LYS A 76 -6.09 30.67 -15.69
CA LYS A 76 -7.30 29.83 -15.71
C LYS A 76 -7.03 28.34 -15.96
N GLY A 77 -5.76 27.91 -16.00
CA GLY A 77 -5.43 26.51 -16.26
C GLY A 77 -4.04 26.30 -16.82
N ILE A 78 -3.89 25.19 -17.55
CA ILE A 78 -2.63 24.80 -18.20
C ILE A 78 -2.82 24.96 -19.70
N SER A 79 -1.86 25.59 -20.37
CA SER A 79 -1.79 25.63 -21.83
C SER A 79 -0.62 24.80 -22.34
N TRP A 80 -0.85 24.11 -23.44
CA TRP A 80 0.19 23.35 -24.13
C TRP A 80 0.99 24.27 -25.04
N LYS A 81 2.31 24.25 -24.91
CA LYS A 81 3.22 24.99 -25.80
C LYS A 81 3.35 24.33 -27.18
N THR A 82 2.98 23.05 -27.27
CA THR A 82 3.08 22.23 -28.49
C THR A 82 1.82 21.38 -28.63
N ASP A 83 1.40 21.15 -29.88
CA ASP A 83 0.26 20.26 -30.16
C ASP A 83 0.50 18.86 -29.57
N ILE A 84 -0.48 18.35 -28.83
CA ILE A 84 -0.42 17.04 -28.17
C ILE A 84 -0.11 15.92 -29.18
N SER A 85 -0.59 16.04 -30.42
CA SER A 85 -0.37 15.03 -31.48
C SER A 85 1.08 14.94 -31.98
N LYS A 86 1.88 15.98 -31.77
CA LYS A 86 3.30 16.03 -32.17
C LYS A 86 4.23 15.70 -31.02
N LEU A 87 3.69 15.45 -29.83
CA LEU A 87 4.46 15.21 -28.63
C LEU A 87 4.96 13.77 -28.58
N ASP A 88 6.23 13.58 -28.26
CA ASP A 88 6.78 12.25 -28.02
C ASP A 88 6.37 11.74 -26.63
N PHE A 89 5.34 10.90 -26.60
CA PHE A 89 4.85 10.29 -25.36
C PHE A 89 5.89 9.41 -24.68
N HIS A 90 6.83 8.77 -25.39
CA HIS A 90 7.85 7.93 -24.76
C HIS A 90 8.79 8.76 -23.88
N PHE A 91 9.03 10.02 -24.26
CA PHE A 91 9.88 10.91 -23.51
C PHE A 91 9.11 11.67 -22.42
N TYR A 92 7.99 12.28 -22.76
CA TYR A 92 7.28 13.19 -21.84
C TYR A 92 6.41 12.48 -20.82
N LEU A 93 5.79 11.37 -21.18
CA LEU A 93 4.85 10.68 -20.30
C LEU A 93 5.54 10.18 -19.01
N PRO A 94 6.70 9.49 -19.05
CA PRO A 94 7.40 9.10 -17.82
C PRO A 94 7.78 10.29 -16.94
N MET A 95 8.17 11.42 -17.54
CA MET A 95 8.48 12.64 -16.80
C MET A 95 7.26 13.21 -16.07
N PHE A 96 6.07 13.16 -16.66
CA PHE A 96 4.82 13.54 -15.99
C PHE A 96 4.45 12.57 -14.86
N PHE A 97 4.62 11.27 -15.07
CA PHE A 97 4.37 10.25 -14.05
C PHE A 97 5.32 10.39 -12.84
N GLU A 98 6.52 10.93 -13.03
CA GLU A 98 7.44 11.26 -11.92
C GLU A 98 6.91 12.40 -11.03
N GLY A 99 6.13 13.32 -11.60
CA GLY A 99 5.52 14.45 -10.87
C GLY A 99 4.35 14.06 -9.96
N LEU A 100 3.83 12.84 -10.07
CA LEU A 100 2.70 12.35 -9.28
C LEU A 100 3.04 12.20 -7.79
N THR A 101 4.34 12.09 -7.45
CA THR A 101 4.83 11.98 -6.07
C THR A 101 5.13 13.34 -5.43
N GLU A 102 5.03 14.44 -6.17
CA GLU A 102 5.26 15.78 -5.63
C GLU A 102 4.08 16.19 -4.71
N THR A 103 4.40 16.50 -3.45
CA THR A 103 3.39 16.89 -2.45
C THR A 103 3.22 18.39 -2.29
N GLU A 104 4.11 19.19 -2.89
CA GLU A 104 4.17 20.65 -2.80
C GLU A 104 3.41 21.33 -3.96
N HIS A 105 2.65 22.38 -3.66
CA HIS A 105 1.91 23.17 -4.64
C HIS A 105 2.88 23.84 -5.65
N PRO A 106 2.63 23.84 -6.98
CA PRO A 106 1.33 23.73 -7.68
C PRO A 106 1.02 22.36 -8.33
N THR A 107 1.81 21.32 -8.10
CA THR A 107 1.71 20.07 -8.87
C THR A 107 1.18 18.95 -8.00
N ARG A 108 -0.14 18.75 -8.05
CA ARG A 108 -0.80 17.64 -7.34
C ARG A 108 -1.75 16.94 -8.31
N GLN A 109 -1.45 15.70 -8.67
CA GLN A 109 -2.45 14.63 -8.86
C GLN A 109 -1.81 13.30 -9.24
N LEU A 110 -2.29 12.24 -8.54
CA LEU A 110 -2.58 10.86 -8.95
C LEU A 110 -1.53 9.71 -8.90
N LEU A 111 -1.78 8.80 -7.94
CA LEU A 111 -1.72 7.31 -8.04
C LEU A 111 -0.38 6.57 -7.83
N PRO A 112 0.05 6.39 -6.57
CA PRO A 112 0.67 5.11 -6.21
C PRO A 112 0.16 4.41 -4.93
N VAL A 113 -1.01 4.76 -4.37
CA VAL A 113 -1.48 4.19 -3.09
C VAL A 113 -2.79 3.37 -3.15
N LEU A 114 -3.33 3.14 -4.35
CA LEU A 114 -4.65 2.51 -4.52
C LEU A 114 -4.76 1.04 -4.11
N ASN A 115 -3.66 0.33 -3.83
CA ASN A 115 -3.76 -1.05 -3.32
C ASN A 115 -3.80 -1.13 -1.78
N MET A 116 -3.45 -0.05 -1.07
CA MET A 116 -3.26 -0.09 0.39
C MET A 116 -4.48 0.42 1.17
N PHE A 117 -5.33 1.23 0.53
CA PHE A 117 -6.48 1.90 1.17
C PHE A 117 -7.84 1.32 0.79
N LYS A 118 -7.89 0.17 0.09
CA LYS A 118 -9.14 -0.45 -0.41
C LYS A 118 -10.19 -0.70 0.69
N ASN A 119 -9.76 -0.88 1.93
CA ASN A 119 -10.65 -1.19 3.06
C ASN A 119 -10.80 -0.04 4.06
N CYS A 120 -10.27 1.16 3.78
CA CYS A 120 -10.39 2.33 4.65
C CYS A 120 -11.70 3.07 4.35
N ASN A 121 -12.84 2.39 4.50
CA ASN A 121 -14.13 3.03 4.37
C ASN A 121 -14.44 3.84 5.64
N VAL A 122 -14.98 5.04 5.46
CA VAL A 122 -15.46 5.85 6.58
C VAL A 122 -16.84 5.32 6.98
N ASN A 123 -16.96 4.71 8.16
CA ASN A 123 -18.26 4.33 8.70
C ASN A 123 -18.89 5.56 9.36
N CYS A 124 -19.72 6.29 8.61
CA CYS A 124 -20.43 7.49 9.12
C CYS A 124 -21.70 7.16 9.93
N GLY A 125 -22.07 5.89 10.11
CA GLY A 125 -23.29 5.52 10.84
C GLY A 125 -24.54 6.10 10.16
N ASP A 126 -25.37 6.81 10.92
CA ASP A 126 -26.57 7.53 10.42
C ASP A 126 -26.25 8.95 9.88
N GLU A 127 -24.98 9.36 9.86
CA GLU A 127 -24.56 10.68 9.38
C GLU A 127 -24.26 10.65 7.87
N ILE A 128 -24.72 11.67 7.15
CA ILE A 128 -24.51 11.79 5.70
C ILE A 128 -23.09 12.27 5.45
N ASP A 129 -22.32 11.50 4.68
CA ASP A 129 -20.99 11.91 4.23
C ASP A 129 -21.08 12.93 3.09
N TYR A 130 -20.76 14.19 3.39
CA TYR A 130 -20.74 15.28 2.41
C TYR A 130 -19.47 15.29 1.52
N THR A 131 -18.46 14.47 1.84
CA THR A 131 -17.20 14.43 1.08
C THR A 131 -17.30 13.67 -0.25
N GLN A 132 -18.44 13.00 -0.51
CA GLN A 132 -18.74 12.30 -1.76
C GLN A 132 -18.62 13.19 -3.00
N THR A 133 -19.03 14.47 -2.92
CA THR A 133 -18.94 15.40 -4.06
C THR A 133 -17.50 15.75 -4.47
N ARG A 134 -16.53 15.50 -3.59
CA ARG A 134 -15.10 15.81 -3.80
C ARG A 134 -14.28 14.56 -4.17
N GLY A 135 -14.88 13.36 -4.12
CA GLY A 135 -14.20 12.11 -4.44
C GLY A 135 -13.06 11.77 -3.47
N GLU A 136 -13.15 12.22 -2.22
CA GLU A 136 -12.07 12.06 -1.22
C GLU A 136 -12.04 10.64 -0.60
N ASN A 137 -13.11 9.85 -0.77
CA ASN A 137 -13.14 8.47 -0.29
C ASN A 137 -12.36 7.53 -1.22
N VAL A 138 -11.20 7.10 -0.75
CA VAL A 138 -10.29 6.25 -1.51
C VAL A 138 -10.89 4.86 -1.76
N SER A 139 -11.76 4.33 -0.89
CA SER A 139 -12.39 3.02 -1.14
C SER A 139 -13.27 3.02 -2.37
N ASP A 140 -14.05 4.10 -2.53
CA ASP A 140 -15.02 4.24 -3.61
C ASP A 140 -14.27 4.45 -4.93
N LEU A 141 -13.21 5.28 -4.92
CA LEU A 141 -12.32 5.48 -6.05
C LEU A 141 -11.64 4.16 -6.49
N ILE A 142 -11.22 3.32 -5.54
CA ILE A 142 -10.60 2.03 -5.85
C ILE A 142 -11.62 1.11 -6.55
N ASN A 143 -12.84 1.03 -6.05
CA ASN A 143 -13.87 0.19 -6.67
C ASN A 143 -14.23 0.71 -8.07
N GLU A 144 -14.45 2.02 -8.23
CA GLU A 144 -14.70 2.64 -9.54
C GLU A 144 -13.56 2.35 -10.53
N THR A 145 -12.31 2.47 -10.08
CA THR A 145 -11.13 2.20 -10.92
C THR A 145 -11.08 0.73 -11.34
N LEU A 146 -11.40 -0.21 -10.44
CA LEU A 146 -11.42 -1.65 -10.76
C LEU A 146 -12.54 -1.99 -11.76
N GLU A 147 -13.72 -1.39 -11.61
CA GLU A 147 -14.81 -1.53 -12.60
C GLU A 147 -14.40 -0.98 -13.96
N LEU A 148 -13.72 0.16 -14.00
CA LEU A 148 -13.22 0.73 -15.25
C LEU A 148 -12.17 -0.19 -15.91
N MET A 149 -11.28 -0.78 -15.11
CA MET A 149 -10.30 -1.75 -15.57
C MET A 149 -10.97 -3.02 -16.12
N GLU A 150 -12.03 -3.52 -15.48
CA GLU A 150 -12.79 -4.66 -15.99
C GLU A 150 -13.49 -4.32 -17.32
N ARG A 151 -14.10 -3.13 -17.42
CA ARG A 151 -14.81 -2.68 -18.63
C ARG A 151 -13.89 -2.44 -19.83
N THR A 152 -12.66 -2.01 -19.60
CA THR A 152 -11.70 -1.64 -20.67
C THR A 152 -10.62 -2.69 -20.92
N GLY A 153 -10.40 -3.61 -19.98
CA GLY A 153 -9.27 -4.56 -19.98
C GLY A 153 -9.46 -5.85 -20.77
N GLY A 154 -10.64 -6.08 -21.37
CA GLY A 154 -10.94 -7.26 -22.19
C GLY A 154 -11.39 -8.49 -21.39
N GLU A 155 -11.53 -9.64 -22.07
CA GLU A 155 -12.18 -10.85 -21.55
C GLU A 155 -11.50 -11.44 -20.30
N ASP A 156 -10.17 -11.32 -20.19
CA ASP A 156 -9.39 -11.83 -19.05
C ASP A 156 -9.24 -10.83 -17.89
N ALA A 157 -9.79 -9.62 -18.01
CA ALA A 157 -9.59 -8.57 -17.01
C ALA A 157 -10.10 -8.98 -15.63
N PHE A 158 -11.29 -9.59 -15.57
CA PHE A 158 -11.89 -10.03 -14.32
C PHE A 158 -11.03 -11.08 -13.59
N ILE A 159 -10.54 -12.09 -14.32
CA ILE A 159 -9.73 -13.17 -13.74
C ILE A 159 -8.45 -12.60 -13.14
N ASN A 160 -7.77 -11.71 -13.88
CA ASN A 160 -6.53 -11.06 -13.42
C ASN A 160 -6.78 -10.17 -12.19
N ILE A 161 -7.88 -9.42 -12.17
CA ILE A 161 -8.27 -8.60 -11.01
C ILE A 161 -8.59 -9.51 -9.81
N LYS A 162 -9.32 -10.60 -10.00
CA LYS A 162 -9.73 -11.52 -8.92
C LYS A 162 -8.55 -12.25 -8.29
N TYR A 163 -7.51 -12.58 -9.08
CA TYR A 163 -6.26 -13.14 -8.56
C TYR A 163 -5.52 -12.17 -7.65
N LEU A 164 -5.49 -10.89 -8.01
CA LEU A 164 -4.79 -9.86 -7.22
C LEU A 164 -5.62 -9.37 -6.04
N VAL A 165 -6.95 -9.31 -6.21
CA VAL A 165 -7.88 -8.79 -5.22
C VAL A 165 -9.05 -9.77 -5.04
N PRO A 166 -8.90 -10.77 -4.16
CA PRO A 166 -9.90 -11.82 -3.97
C PRO A 166 -11.30 -11.32 -3.56
N THR A 167 -11.39 -10.13 -2.95
CA THR A 167 -12.63 -9.51 -2.49
C THR A 167 -13.40 -8.76 -3.57
N TYR A 168 -12.87 -8.65 -4.80
CA TYR A 168 -13.56 -7.97 -5.89
C TYR A 168 -14.72 -8.81 -6.46
N GLU A 169 -15.83 -8.16 -6.77
CA GLU A 169 -17.01 -8.75 -7.43
C GLU A 169 -17.18 -8.12 -8.82
N SER A 170 -17.58 -8.94 -9.82
CA SER A 170 -17.69 -8.48 -11.20
C SER A 170 -18.83 -7.48 -11.37
N CYS A 171 -18.59 -6.41 -12.11
CA CYS A 171 -19.61 -5.41 -12.45
C CYS A 171 -20.39 -5.80 -13.72
N LEU A 172 -19.84 -6.70 -14.56
CA LEU A 172 -20.41 -7.07 -15.85
C LEU A 172 -21.26 -8.35 -15.82
N LEU A 173 -21.07 -9.20 -14.82
CA LEU A 173 -21.79 -10.47 -14.63
C LEU A 173 -22.78 -10.33 -13.47
N ASN A 174 -23.87 -9.60 -13.71
CA ASN A 174 -25.05 -9.53 -12.82
C ASN A 174 -26.26 -10.20 -13.47
#